data_AF-A0AAJ2H5C1-F1
#
_entry.id   AF-A0AAJ2H5C1-F1
#
_cell.length_a   1.000
_cell.length_b   1.000
_cell.length_c   1.000
_cell.angle_alpha   90.00
_cell.angle_beta   90.00
_cell.angle_gamma   90.00
#
_symmetry.space_group_name_H-M   'P 1'
#
loop_
_entity.id
_entity.type
_entity.pdbx_description
1 polymer ?
#
loop_
_entity_poly.entity_id
_entity_poly.type
_entity_poly.pdbx_seq_one_letter_code
_entity_poly.pdbx_strand_id
1 'polypeptide(L)'
;VSVSKLSLKQRQALEEFKSRTHAIAIKRKGRGISYCVSDQIIVEQQLKSLSPDWAQGAMLAAPQRAQNISRTRSSKIGRHQHDYVYMLLRSVHPGTSWQNAQGLILDMYAETRRTGAITLMIGNPLCDDWHTYGELWLIENQALFDDLSWVPKRDVSTTVLWYRGQRPKLLIQWLSKKQRASKV
;
A
#
# COMPACT_ATOMS: atom_id res chain seq x y z
N VAL A 1 -15.35 -15.90 -34.96
CA VAL A 1 -15.72 -15.77 -33.52
C VAL A 1 -14.58 -14.98 -32.87
N SER A 2 -14.73 -13.83 -32.21
CA SER A 2 -15.76 -13.38 -31.27
C SER A 2 -15.88 -11.84 -31.31
N VAL A 3 -17.10 -11.33 -31.26
CA VAL A 3 -17.38 -9.89 -31.04
C VAL A 3 -17.12 -9.62 -29.56
N SER A 4 -15.99 -9.00 -29.23
CA SER A 4 -15.62 -8.68 -27.85
C SER A 4 -16.65 -7.73 -27.23
N LYS A 5 -17.50 -8.25 -26.32
CA LYS A 5 -18.41 -7.45 -25.49
C LYS A 5 -17.62 -6.81 -24.36
N LEU A 6 -16.80 -5.80 -24.67
CA LEU A 6 -16.24 -4.92 -23.65
C LEU A 6 -17.41 -4.27 -22.88
N SER A 7 -17.39 -4.40 -21.56
CA SER A 7 -18.34 -3.73 -20.67
C SER A 7 -18.22 -2.21 -20.77
N LEU A 8 -19.25 -1.48 -20.33
CA LEU A 8 -19.23 -0.01 -20.31
C LEU A 8 -18.01 0.53 -19.56
N LYS A 9 -17.68 -0.05 -18.40
CA LYS A 9 -16.51 0.33 -17.60
C LYS A 9 -15.20 0.09 -18.35
N GLN A 10 -15.07 -1.02 -19.06
CA GLN A 10 -13.87 -1.32 -19.86
C GLN A 10 -13.71 -0.35 -21.03
N ARG A 11 -14.82 0.04 -21.69
CA ARG A 11 -14.78 1.05 -22.76
C ARG A 11 -14.37 2.42 -22.23
N GLN A 12 -14.96 2.84 -21.10
CA GLN A 12 -14.59 4.10 -20.43
C GLN A 12 -13.10 4.13 -20.05
N ALA A 13 -12.58 3.05 -19.49
CA ALA A 13 -11.16 2.94 -19.14
C ALA A 13 -10.25 3.02 -20.37
N LEU A 14 -10.65 2.44 -21.51
CA LEU A 14 -9.90 2.54 -22.76
C LEU A 14 -9.96 3.95 -23.37
N GLU A 15 -11.11 4.63 -23.32
CA GLU A 15 -11.22 6.03 -23.75
C GLU A 15 -10.33 6.96 -22.92
N GLU A 16 -10.34 6.80 -21.58
CA GLU A 16 -9.46 7.55 -20.67
C GLU A 16 -7.97 7.22 -20.92
N PHE A 17 -7.66 5.94 -21.16
CA PHE A 17 -6.30 5.52 -21.48
C PHE A 17 -5.82 6.15 -22.79
N LYS A 18 -6.67 6.18 -23.82
CA LYS A 18 -6.39 6.87 -25.09
C LYS A 18 -6.14 8.35 -24.86
N SER A 19 -7.02 9.05 -24.13
CA SER A 19 -6.90 10.50 -23.93
C SER A 19 -5.63 10.87 -23.15
N ARG A 20 -5.20 10.00 -22.24
CA ARG A 20 -4.03 10.26 -21.39
C ARG A 20 -2.69 9.91 -22.06
N THR A 21 -2.66 8.88 -22.90
CA THR A 21 -1.39 8.30 -23.39
C THR A 21 -1.22 8.36 -24.90
N HIS A 22 -2.30 8.53 -25.66
CA HIS A 22 -2.33 8.40 -27.12
C HIS A 22 -1.77 7.05 -27.66
N ALA A 23 -1.55 6.06 -26.79
CA ALA A 23 -0.91 4.79 -27.12
C ALA A 23 -1.87 3.75 -27.72
N ILE A 24 -3.17 4.07 -27.79
CA ILE A 24 -4.17 3.27 -28.49
C ILE A 24 -5.01 4.14 -29.44
N ALA A 25 -5.36 3.56 -30.58
CA ALA A 25 -6.27 4.12 -31.56
C ALA A 25 -7.66 3.49 -31.43
N ILE A 26 -8.70 4.29 -31.68
CA ILE A 26 -10.09 3.85 -31.69
C ILE A 26 -10.61 4.00 -33.10
N LYS A 27 -10.94 2.87 -33.72
CA LYS A 27 -11.45 2.80 -35.09
C LYS A 27 -12.89 2.30 -35.07
N ARG A 28 -13.78 2.96 -35.80
CA ARG A 28 -15.11 2.44 -36.06
C ARG A 28 -15.00 1.35 -37.13
N LYS A 29 -15.56 0.17 -36.85
CA LYS A 29 -15.63 -0.94 -37.80
C LYS A 29 -17.08 -1.40 -37.89
N GLY A 30 -17.79 -0.92 -38.92
CA GLY A 30 -19.23 -1.12 -39.07
C GLY A 30 -20.02 -0.48 -37.91
N ARG A 31 -20.94 -1.22 -37.30
CA ARG A 31 -21.69 -0.79 -36.09
C ARG A 31 -20.88 -0.92 -34.78
N GLY A 32 -19.62 -1.35 -34.85
CA GLY A 32 -18.76 -1.61 -33.69
C GLY A 32 -17.57 -0.65 -33.57
N ILE A 33 -16.92 -0.69 -32.40
CA ILE A 33 -15.68 0.03 -32.11
C ILE A 33 -14.57 -1.02 -31.90
N SER A 34 -13.42 -0.83 -32.54
CA SER A 34 -12.20 -1.59 -32.30
C SER A 34 -11.13 -0.69 -31.68
N TYR A 35 -10.49 -1.17 -30.62
CA TYR A 35 -9.35 -0.54 -29.97
C TYR A 35 -8.08 -1.23 -30.48
N CYS A 36 -7.12 -0.47 -30.99
CA CYS A 36 -5.86 -0.97 -31.52
C CYS A 36 -4.71 -0.32 -30.76
N VAL A 37 -3.69 -1.11 -30.38
CA VAL A 37 -2.45 -0.54 -29.83
C VAL A 37 -1.72 0.17 -30.96
N SER A 38 -1.45 1.47 -30.77
CA SER A 38 -0.69 2.30 -31.72
C SER A 38 0.76 2.49 -31.27
N ASP A 39 1.01 2.46 -29.96
CA ASP A 39 2.35 2.50 -29.39
C ASP A 39 2.50 1.39 -28.34
N GLN A 40 3.20 0.33 -28.73
CA GLN A 40 3.39 -0.84 -27.88
C GLN A 40 4.30 -0.54 -26.69
N ILE A 41 5.30 0.33 -26.84
CA ILE A 41 6.27 0.65 -25.79
C ILE A 41 5.56 1.36 -24.64
N ILE A 42 4.74 2.36 -24.94
CA ILE A 42 3.98 3.10 -23.93
C ILE A 42 2.97 2.18 -23.23
N VAL A 43 2.28 1.31 -23.97
CA VAL A 43 1.36 0.33 -23.37
C VAL A 43 2.09 -0.61 -22.42
N GLU A 44 3.24 -1.16 -22.81
CA GLU A 44 4.02 -2.06 -21.97
C GLU A 44 4.58 -1.38 -20.73
N GLN A 45 5.08 -0.14 -20.85
CA GLN A 45 5.53 0.64 -19.70
C GLN A 45 4.40 0.93 -18.71
N GLN A 46 3.20 1.25 -19.20
CA GLN A 46 2.02 1.45 -18.35
C GLN A 46 1.54 0.14 -17.72
N LEU A 47 1.61 -0.98 -18.43
CA LEU A 47 1.30 -2.29 -17.84
C LEU A 47 2.31 -2.66 -16.74
N LYS A 48 3.60 -2.40 -16.95
CA LYS A 48 4.65 -2.57 -15.92
C LYS A 48 4.43 -1.66 -14.72
N SER A 49 3.99 -0.42 -14.93
CA SER A 49 3.72 0.50 -13.81
C SER A 49 2.48 0.09 -13.00
N LEU A 50 1.48 -0.50 -13.64
CA LEU A 50 0.25 -0.99 -13.02
C LEU A 50 0.43 -2.34 -12.31
N SER A 51 1.31 -3.19 -12.85
CA SER A 51 1.63 -4.51 -12.33
C SER A 51 3.13 -4.78 -12.52
N PRO A 52 3.98 -4.40 -11.54
CA PRO A 52 5.43 -4.53 -11.61
C PRO A 52 5.90 -5.97 -11.93
N ASP A 53 5.15 -6.97 -11.46
CA ASP A 53 5.46 -8.39 -11.61
C ASP A 53 4.97 -9.00 -12.93
N TRP A 54 4.30 -8.24 -13.81
CA TRP A 54 3.76 -8.75 -15.09
C TRP A 54 4.88 -9.23 -16.04
N ALA A 55 6.06 -8.62 -15.96
CA ALA A 55 7.16 -8.85 -16.90
C ALA A 55 8.06 -10.04 -16.55
N GLN A 56 7.89 -10.67 -15.39
CA GLN A 56 8.67 -11.83 -15.00
C GLN A 56 7.72 -12.99 -14.71
N GLY A 57 7.94 -14.15 -15.33
CA GLY A 57 7.16 -15.38 -15.15
C GLY A 57 7.12 -15.95 -13.73
N ALA A 58 7.42 -15.15 -12.71
CA ALA A 58 7.36 -15.46 -11.28
C ALA A 58 5.91 -15.65 -10.75
N MET A 59 4.89 -15.36 -11.55
CA MET A 59 3.48 -15.52 -11.16
C MET A 59 3.07 -16.96 -10.85
N LEU A 60 3.84 -17.99 -11.22
CA LEU A 60 3.45 -19.40 -11.01
C LEU A 60 3.80 -19.94 -9.62
N ALA A 61 4.60 -19.24 -8.80
CA ALA A 61 5.02 -19.72 -7.47
C ALA A 61 4.31 -19.04 -6.29
N ALA A 62 3.57 -17.95 -6.53
CA ALA A 62 2.87 -17.24 -5.47
C ALA A 62 1.48 -17.85 -5.19
N PRO A 63 1.04 -17.95 -3.93
CA PRO A 63 -0.33 -18.37 -3.60
C PRO A 63 -1.36 -17.51 -4.34
N GLN A 64 -2.46 -18.12 -4.78
CA GLN A 64 -3.43 -17.48 -5.69
C GLN A 64 -3.99 -16.14 -5.17
N ARG A 65 -4.01 -15.94 -3.85
CA ARG A 65 -4.35 -14.65 -3.24
C ARG A 65 -3.32 -13.56 -3.52
N ALA A 66 -2.02 -13.85 -3.44
CA ALA A 66 -0.95 -12.91 -3.78
C ALA A 66 -0.97 -12.57 -5.28
N GLN A 67 -1.28 -13.55 -6.13
CA GLN A 67 -1.51 -13.34 -7.57
C GLN A 67 -2.69 -12.38 -7.83
N ASN A 68 -3.79 -12.54 -7.09
CA ASN A 68 -4.97 -11.68 -7.23
C ASN A 68 -4.70 -10.25 -6.73
N ILE A 69 -3.89 -10.08 -5.67
CA ILE A 69 -3.48 -8.77 -5.14
C ILE A 69 -2.55 -8.04 -6.12
N SER A 70 -1.57 -8.73 -6.72
CA SER A 70 -0.66 -8.15 -7.72
C SER A 70 -1.39 -7.75 -9.01
N ARG A 71 -2.42 -8.52 -9.42
CA ARG A 71 -3.24 -8.23 -10.62
C ARG A 71 -4.24 -7.08 -10.45
N THR A 72 -4.62 -6.74 -9.23
CA THR A 72 -5.62 -5.69 -8.99
C THR A 72 -5.10 -4.66 -7.99
N ARG A 73 -4.39 -3.66 -8.50
CA ARG A 73 -4.03 -2.42 -7.78
C ARG A 73 -5.26 -1.63 -7.27
N SER A 74 -6.49 -2.09 -7.53
CA SER A 74 -7.71 -1.33 -7.19
C SER A 74 -8.88 -2.24 -6.83
N SER A 75 -8.76 -3.12 -5.83
CA SER A 75 -9.93 -3.91 -5.37
C SER A 75 -10.87 -3.16 -4.41
N LYS A 76 -10.55 -1.91 -4.05
CA LYS A 76 -11.43 -1.01 -3.29
C LYS A 76 -11.43 0.39 -3.90
N ILE A 77 -12.05 0.54 -5.08
CA ILE A 77 -12.33 1.85 -5.67
C ILE A 77 -13.55 2.44 -4.95
N GLY A 78 -13.25 3.11 -3.84
CA GLY A 78 -14.10 4.12 -3.22
C GLY A 78 -13.15 5.21 -2.72
N ARG A 79 -13.42 6.49 -3.03
CA ARG A 79 -12.69 7.61 -2.41
C ARG A 79 -13.04 7.60 -0.91
N HIS A 80 -12.33 6.81 -0.13
CA HIS A 80 -12.36 6.91 1.33
C HIS A 80 -11.56 8.16 1.70
N GLN A 81 -12.24 9.32 1.68
CA GLN A 81 -11.75 10.56 2.26
C GLN A 81 -11.96 10.47 3.78
N HIS A 82 -11.10 9.71 4.45
CA HIS A 82 -10.94 9.89 5.89
C HIS A 82 -9.82 10.90 6.07
N ASP A 83 -10.04 11.93 6.88
CA ASP A 83 -9.01 12.95 7.16
C ASP A 83 -7.90 12.40 8.08
N TYR A 84 -8.23 11.34 8.82
CA TYR A 84 -7.34 10.65 9.74
C TYR A 84 -7.58 9.14 9.72
N VAL A 85 -6.52 8.38 10.03
CA VAL A 85 -6.55 6.92 10.15
C VAL A 85 -5.87 6.52 11.44
N TYR A 86 -6.39 5.50 12.10
CA TYR A 86 -5.80 4.89 13.28
C TYR A 86 -5.02 3.64 12.88
N MET A 87 -3.73 3.62 13.19
CA MET A 87 -2.81 2.53 12.90
C MET A 87 -2.51 1.77 14.19
N LEU A 88 -2.40 0.45 14.09
CA LEU A 88 -2.04 -0.39 15.23
C LEU A 88 -0.54 -0.65 15.25
N LEU A 89 0.06 -0.51 16.43
CA LEU A 89 1.49 -0.71 16.67
C LEU A 89 1.71 -1.66 17.85
N ARG A 90 2.79 -2.44 17.76
CA ARG A 90 3.27 -3.28 18.85
C ARG A 90 4.80 -3.24 18.90
N SER A 91 5.36 -3.45 20.09
CA SER A 91 6.78 -3.74 20.26
C SER A 91 6.99 -4.99 21.11
N VAL A 92 8.08 -5.71 20.83
CA VAL A 92 8.55 -6.87 21.59
C VAL A 92 9.82 -6.60 22.39
N HIS A 93 10.48 -5.46 22.17
CA HIS A 93 11.79 -5.17 22.73
C HIS A 93 11.70 -4.13 23.83
N PRO A 94 12.14 -4.45 25.06
CA PRO A 94 12.35 -3.45 26.11
C PRO A 94 13.22 -2.30 25.59
N GLY A 95 12.91 -1.06 26.00
CA GLY A 95 13.61 0.12 25.51
C GLY A 95 13.13 0.63 24.14
N THR A 96 12.10 0.02 23.55
CA THR A 96 11.41 0.65 22.42
C THR A 96 10.57 1.81 22.91
N SER A 97 10.97 3.03 22.55
CA SER A 97 10.24 4.25 22.89
C SER A 97 9.88 5.07 21.67
N TRP A 98 8.76 5.77 21.77
CA TRP A 98 8.35 6.80 20.83
C TRP A 98 8.32 8.13 21.56
N GLN A 99 8.59 9.23 20.86
CA GLN A 99 8.53 10.56 21.43
C GLN A 99 7.86 11.55 20.47
N ASN A 100 7.33 12.64 21.01
CA ASN A 100 6.76 13.74 20.24
C ASN A 100 7.55 15.05 20.44
N ALA A 101 7.16 16.11 19.72
CA ALA A 101 7.82 17.40 19.79
C ALA A 101 7.72 18.09 21.16
N GLN A 102 6.75 17.70 21.99
CA GLN A 102 6.56 18.20 23.35
C GLN A 102 7.44 17.46 24.38
N GLY A 103 8.26 16.50 23.95
CA GLY A 103 9.13 15.72 24.83
C GLY A 103 8.41 14.61 25.60
N LEU A 104 7.15 14.31 25.27
CA LEU A 104 6.47 13.14 25.83
C LEU A 104 7.11 11.88 25.27
N ILE A 105 7.40 10.92 26.15
CA ILE A 105 7.98 9.63 25.81
C ILE A 105 6.95 8.55 26.12
N LEU A 106 6.70 7.68 25.14
CA LEU A 106 5.85 6.51 25.24
C LEU A 106 6.71 5.25 25.23
N ASP A 107 6.68 4.47 26.30
CA ASP A 107 7.32 3.16 26.37
C ASP A 107 6.46 2.13 25.62
N MET A 108 6.80 1.87 24.37
CA MET A 108 6.03 0.97 23.51
C MET A 108 5.98 -0.45 24.04
N TYR A 109 7.03 -0.91 24.72
CA TYR A 109 7.09 -2.28 25.22
C TYR A 109 6.13 -2.45 26.41
N ALA A 110 6.20 -1.55 27.38
CA ALA A 110 5.32 -1.56 28.54
C ALA A 110 3.85 -1.41 28.12
N GLU A 111 3.56 -0.46 27.22
CA GLU A 111 2.21 -0.22 26.72
C GLU A 111 1.67 -1.43 25.94
N THR A 112 2.48 -2.01 25.03
CA THR A 112 2.07 -3.20 24.26
C THR A 112 1.73 -4.38 25.18
N ARG A 113 2.49 -4.58 26.26
CA ARG A 113 2.19 -5.64 27.24
C ARG A 113 0.91 -5.37 28.03
N ARG A 114 0.56 -4.11 28.25
CA ARG A 114 -0.63 -3.74 29.03
C ARG A 114 -1.91 -3.79 28.20
N THR A 115 -1.87 -3.32 26.96
CA THR A 115 -3.06 -3.14 26.11
C THR A 115 -3.14 -4.12 24.94
N GLY A 116 -2.08 -4.90 24.70
CA GLY A 116 -1.95 -5.77 23.54
C GLY A 116 -1.46 -5.04 22.29
N ALA A 117 -1.95 -3.82 22.04
CA ALA A 117 -1.50 -2.94 20.95
C ALA A 117 -1.72 -1.46 21.29
N ILE A 118 -0.94 -0.62 20.63
CA ILE A 118 -0.99 0.84 20.72
C ILE A 118 -1.62 1.38 19.45
N THR A 119 -2.42 2.44 19.58
CA THR A 119 -3.03 3.08 18.42
C THR A 119 -2.38 4.42 18.15
N LEU A 120 -1.89 4.64 16.92
CA LEU A 120 -1.40 5.92 16.45
C LEU A 120 -2.37 6.51 15.44
N MET A 121 -2.83 7.74 15.71
CA MET A 121 -3.58 8.51 14.74
C MET A 121 -2.62 9.19 13.76
N ILE A 122 -2.84 8.99 12.46
CA ILE A 122 -2.11 9.65 11.38
C ILE A 122 -3.06 10.47 10.50
N GLY A 123 -2.57 11.55 9.90
CA GLY A 123 -3.36 12.45 9.04
C GLY A 123 -3.78 13.76 9.71
N ASN A 124 -3.80 13.81 11.04
CA ASN A 124 -4.03 15.05 11.80
C ASN A 124 -2.71 15.81 12.01
N PRO A 125 -2.54 17.03 11.45
CA PRO A 125 -1.32 17.84 11.63
C PRO A 125 -0.99 18.15 13.09
N LEU A 126 -1.98 18.22 13.98
CA LEU A 126 -1.79 18.53 15.39
C LEU A 126 -1.17 17.38 16.20
N CYS A 127 -1.15 16.17 15.66
CA CYS A 127 -0.60 14.97 16.32
C CYS A 127 0.47 14.29 15.46
N ASP A 128 1.06 15.03 14.52
CA ASP A 128 1.93 14.50 13.48
C ASP A 128 3.42 14.46 13.88
N ASP A 129 3.72 14.43 15.17
CA ASP A 129 5.10 14.58 15.68
C ASP A 129 5.70 13.33 16.33
N TRP A 130 4.91 12.29 16.47
CA TRP A 130 5.36 11.01 16.98
C TRP A 130 6.41 10.37 16.05
N HIS A 131 7.52 9.95 16.64
CA HIS A 131 8.63 9.26 15.99
C HIS A 131 9.41 8.41 16.99
N THR A 132 10.27 7.54 16.48
CA THR A 132 11.20 6.70 17.24
C THR A 132 12.60 6.77 16.64
N TYR A 133 13.62 6.49 17.44
CA TYR A 133 14.98 6.26 16.94
C TYR A 133 15.21 4.80 16.50
N GLY A 134 14.29 3.89 16.85
CA GLY A 134 14.30 2.50 16.41
C GLY A 134 13.84 2.31 14.96
N GLU A 135 13.70 1.05 14.56
CA GLU A 135 13.13 0.67 13.25
C GLU A 135 11.60 0.57 13.33
N LEU A 136 10.93 0.87 12.22
CA LEU A 136 9.49 0.73 12.05
C LEU A 136 9.19 -0.26 10.93
N TRP A 137 8.64 -1.42 11.28
CA TRP A 137 8.34 -2.49 10.33
C TRP A 137 6.88 -2.43 9.92
N LEU A 138 6.60 -2.29 8.62
CA LEU A 138 5.25 -2.25 8.09
C LEU A 138 4.80 -3.65 7.65
N ILE A 139 3.74 -4.17 8.27
CA ILE A 139 3.20 -5.50 7.92
C ILE A 139 1.72 -5.45 7.56
N GLU A 140 1.34 -6.23 6.55
CA GLU A 140 -0.06 -6.44 6.18
C GLU A 140 -0.65 -7.70 6.82
N ASN A 141 0.20 -8.71 7.06
CA ASN A 141 -0.22 -10.01 7.56
C ASN A 141 -0.59 -9.92 9.03
N GLN A 142 -1.90 -10.04 9.32
CA GLN A 142 -2.41 -10.00 10.68
C GLN A 142 -1.85 -11.12 11.56
N ALA A 143 -1.62 -12.32 11.03
CA ALA A 143 -1.06 -13.42 11.82
C ALA A 143 0.37 -13.10 12.32
N LEU A 144 1.16 -12.40 11.50
CA LEU A 144 2.47 -11.88 11.91
C LEU A 144 2.35 -10.70 12.90
N PHE A 145 1.23 -9.98 12.89
CA PHE A 145 1.00 -8.93 13.88
C PHE A 145 0.54 -9.51 15.22
N ASP A 146 -0.21 -10.62 15.19
CA ASP A 146 -0.72 -11.32 16.37
C ASP A 146 0.39 -12.07 17.11
N ASP A 147 1.27 -12.76 16.38
CA ASP A 147 2.49 -13.38 16.91
C ASP A 147 3.75 -12.65 16.40
N LEU A 148 4.47 -12.01 17.32
CA LEU A 148 5.69 -11.25 17.03
C LEU A 148 6.98 -12.05 17.30
N SER A 149 6.89 -13.38 17.48
CA SER A 149 8.04 -14.26 17.69
C SER A 149 9.07 -14.24 16.56
N TRP A 150 8.63 -13.88 15.34
CA TRP A 150 9.47 -13.76 14.15
C TRP A 150 10.29 -12.45 14.10
N VAL A 151 9.94 -11.45 14.92
CA VAL A 151 10.69 -10.20 14.95
C VAL A 151 12.09 -10.49 15.50
N PRO A 152 13.16 -10.16 14.77
CA PRO A 152 14.51 -10.48 15.20
C PRO A 152 14.82 -9.91 16.58
N LYS A 153 15.40 -10.75 17.44
CA LYS A 153 15.99 -10.34 18.72
C LYS A 153 17.34 -9.68 18.45
N ARG A 154 17.31 -8.46 17.94
CA ARG A 154 18.48 -7.61 17.69
C ARG A 154 18.51 -6.50 18.73
N ASP A 155 19.68 -5.88 18.89
CA ASP A 155 19.87 -4.74 19.80
C ASP A 155 19.13 -3.47 19.36
N VAL A 156 18.52 -3.47 18.16
CA VAL A 156 17.77 -2.33 17.64
C VAL A 156 16.30 -2.42 18.04
N SER A 157 15.84 -1.44 18.81
CA SER A 157 14.43 -1.25 19.14
C SER A 157 13.56 -1.28 17.88
N THR A 158 12.57 -2.18 17.84
CA THR A 158 11.73 -2.40 16.65
C THR A 158 10.28 -2.24 17.02
N THR A 159 9.58 -1.39 16.26
CA THR A 159 8.12 -1.25 16.34
C THR A 159 7.51 -1.87 15.10
N VAL A 160 6.50 -2.72 15.27
CA VAL A 160 5.73 -3.31 14.17
C VAL A 160 4.42 -2.55 14.03
N LEU A 161 4.14 -2.04 12.84
CA LEU A 161 2.90 -1.36 12.49
C LEU A 161 2.11 -2.20 11.50
N TRP A 162 0.85 -2.47 11.84
CA TRP A 162 -0.06 -3.22 10.98
C TRP A 162 -0.92 -2.29 10.13
N TYR A 163 -1.04 -2.63 8.85
CA TYR A 163 -1.94 -1.96 7.92
C TYR A 163 -2.80 -2.99 7.17
N ARG A 164 -4.04 -2.61 6.83
CA ARG A 164 -4.97 -3.51 6.14
C ARG A 164 -5.03 -3.24 4.64
N GLY A 165 -4.70 -4.24 3.82
CA GLY A 165 -4.88 -4.18 2.37
C GLY A 165 -3.83 -3.31 1.70
N GLN A 166 -4.23 -2.48 0.72
CA GLN A 166 -3.32 -1.57 0.05
C GLN A 166 -2.74 -0.56 1.04
N ARG A 167 -1.43 -0.30 0.95
CA ARG A 167 -0.74 0.74 1.74
C ARG A 167 -1.58 2.02 1.73
N PRO A 168 -2.13 2.44 2.88
CA PRO A 168 -3.00 3.60 2.93
C PRO A 168 -2.27 4.82 2.37
N LYS A 169 -2.90 5.58 1.46
CA LYS A 169 -2.30 6.80 0.89
C LYS A 169 -1.83 7.75 1.99
N LEU A 170 -2.60 7.85 3.07
CA LEU A 170 -2.27 8.63 4.25
C LEU A 170 -1.03 8.12 4.98
N LEU A 171 -0.81 6.80 5.07
CA LEU A 171 0.40 6.23 5.67
C LEU A 171 1.63 6.61 4.85
N ILE A 172 1.55 6.50 3.52
CA ILE A 172 2.65 6.89 2.63
C ILE A 172 2.95 8.39 2.76
N GLN A 173 1.91 9.23 2.73
CA GLN A 173 2.05 10.68 2.91
C GLN A 173 2.64 11.03 4.29
N TRP A 174 2.20 10.34 5.33
CA TRP A 174 2.66 10.53 6.69
C TRP A 174 4.14 10.18 6.87
N LEU A 175 4.57 9.05 6.29
CA LEU A 175 5.97 8.61 6.26
C LEU A 175 6.85 9.52 5.39
N SER A 176 6.32 10.09 4.30
CA SER A 176 7.10 10.95 3.40
C SER A 176 7.33 12.37 3.94
N LYS A 177 6.50 12.84 4.89
CA LYS A 177 6.63 14.20 5.45
C LYS A 177 7.93 14.41 6.23
N LYS A 178 8.35 13.40 6.99
CA LYS A 178 9.57 13.43 7.79
C LYS A 178 9.95 12.03 8.23
N GLN A 179 11.21 11.87 8.62
CA GLN A 179 11.71 10.63 9.19
C GLN A 179 10.99 10.30 10.50
N ARG A 180 10.39 9.11 10.56
CA ARG A 180 9.62 8.61 11.73
C ARG A 180 10.37 7.58 12.56
N ALA A 181 11.37 6.97 11.95
CA ALA A 181 12.14 5.85 12.43
C ALA A 181 13.53 5.94 11.81
N SER A 182 14.54 5.32 12.41
CA SER A 182 15.86 5.22 11.77
C SER A 182 15.78 4.47 10.44
N LYS A 183 14.83 3.53 10.33
CA LYS A 183 14.51 2.79 9.12
C LYS A 183 13.04 2.39 9.08
N VAL A 184 12.46 2.39 7.86
CA VAL A 184 11.09 1.94 7.56
C VAL A 184 11.13 0.87 6.48
#